data_AF-A0A8T1R6Q7-F1
#
_entry.id   AF-A0A8T1R6Q7-F1
#
_cell.length_a   1.000
_cell.length_b   1.000
_cell.length_c   1.000
_cell.angle_alpha   90.00
_cell.angle_beta   90.00
_cell.angle_gamma   90.00
#
_symmetry.space_group_name_H-M   'P 1'
#
loop_
_entity.id
_entity.type
_entity.pdbx_description
1 polymer ?
#
loop_
_entity_poly.entity_id
_entity_poly.type
_entity_poly.pdbx_seq_one_letter_code
_entity_poly.pdbx_strand_id
1 'polypeptide(L)'
;MEGVVKGPREQNKPRDTFKIAYIIHFLLGAGTLLPWNALITAVDYFAYLYPSKHVEKVFSVAYMSSSVLVLVVMLSWSDWNRRLNFRLRMNFGFCMFIISLMVAPIIDWAWCSSCSGSGAPPNGAYSVTVTSVIVCGLADGLVGGSLIGSAGKLPKEFMQAVFAGTASSGVLVSMLRILTKASLPQTPKGLRTSSHFYFIVGTIILLCCILSCNLLYKLPVMQQHHRLVQDDPLCSRPKF
;
A
#
# COMPACT_ATOMS: atom_id res chain seq x y z
N MET A 1 42.33 10.05 -37.03
CA MET A 1 41.02 9.73 -37.65
C MET A 1 40.63 8.39 -37.06
N GLU A 2 39.60 8.21 -36.25
CA GLU A 2 38.28 8.83 -36.21
C GLU A 2 37.87 9.12 -34.75
N GLY A 3 37.36 10.33 -34.51
CA GLY A 3 36.74 10.70 -33.24
C GLY A 3 35.32 10.17 -33.21
N VAL A 4 35.03 9.29 -32.24
CA VAL A 4 33.67 8.86 -31.92
C VAL A 4 32.92 10.08 -31.37
N VAL A 5 32.10 10.69 -32.22
CA VAL A 5 31.17 11.77 -31.87
C VAL A 5 30.14 11.21 -30.88
N LYS A 6 30.34 11.46 -29.59
CA LYS A 6 29.30 11.30 -28.57
C LYS A 6 28.21 12.35 -28.82
N GLY A 7 27.03 11.89 -29.21
CA GLY A 7 25.88 12.76 -29.50
C GLY A 7 25.45 13.60 -28.29
N PRO A 8 25.04 14.86 -28.48
CA PRO A 8 24.73 15.81 -27.41
C PRO A 8 23.29 15.66 -26.88
N ARG A 9 22.93 14.50 -26.29
CA ARG A 9 21.63 14.32 -25.61
C ARG A 9 21.67 13.60 -24.25
N GLU A 10 22.84 13.42 -23.65
CA GLU A 10 23.01 12.90 -22.28
C GLU A 10 23.44 13.98 -21.27
N GLN A 11 22.97 15.22 -21.41
CA GLN A 11 23.35 16.28 -20.47
C GLN A 11 22.14 16.88 -19.74
N ASN A 12 22.14 16.63 -18.42
CA ASN A 12 21.37 17.29 -17.36
C ASN A 12 19.87 16.99 -17.22
N LYS A 13 19.53 15.72 -16.97
CA LYS A 13 18.40 15.44 -16.06
C LYS A 13 18.92 15.70 -14.63
N PRO A 14 18.32 16.59 -13.82
CA PRO A 14 18.83 16.87 -12.48
C PRO A 14 18.84 15.57 -11.68
N ARG A 15 20.05 15.08 -11.39
CA ARG A 15 20.34 13.76 -10.78
C ARG A 15 19.56 13.57 -9.47
N ASP A 16 19.28 14.67 -8.79
CA ASP A 16 18.55 14.70 -7.52
C ASP A 16 17.06 14.40 -7.69
N THR A 17 16.43 14.87 -8.76
CA THR A 17 15.01 14.58 -9.03
C THR A 17 14.78 13.10 -9.34
N PHE A 18 15.75 12.44 -9.98
CA PHE A 18 15.68 10.99 -10.22
C PHE A 18 15.79 10.19 -8.92
N LYS A 19 16.73 10.56 -8.03
CA LYS A 19 16.86 9.93 -6.71
C LYS A 19 15.60 10.11 -5.85
N ILE A 20 15.02 11.31 -5.84
CA ILE A 20 13.77 11.59 -5.12
C ILE A 20 12.63 10.73 -5.67
N ALA A 21 12.49 10.65 -7.01
CA ALA A 21 11.47 9.81 -7.62
C ALA A 21 11.66 8.31 -7.28
N TYR A 22 12.90 7.83 -7.23
CA TYR A 22 13.22 6.46 -6.80
C TYR A 22 12.79 6.20 -5.36
N ILE A 23 13.15 7.11 -4.43
CA ILE A 23 12.76 7.01 -3.01
C ILE A 23 11.24 7.02 -2.86
N ILE A 24 10.53 7.84 -3.65
CA ILE A 24 9.06 7.87 -3.61
C ILE A 24 8.47 6.54 -4.10
N HIS A 25 8.97 5.96 -5.21
CA HIS A 25 8.50 4.66 -5.68
C HIS A 25 8.76 3.55 -4.65
N PHE A 26 9.91 3.60 -3.98
CA PHE A 26 10.21 2.73 -2.86
C PHE A 26 9.21 2.89 -1.71
N LEU A 27 8.93 4.13 -1.29
CA LEU A 27 7.97 4.39 -0.22
C LEU A 27 6.54 3.96 -0.59
N LEU A 28 6.11 4.20 -1.83
CA LEU A 28 4.81 3.77 -2.33
C LEU A 28 4.69 2.24 -2.39
N GLY A 29 5.75 1.55 -2.80
CA GLY A 29 5.81 0.09 -2.77
C GLY A 29 5.70 -0.45 -1.35
N ALA A 30 6.38 0.19 -0.40
CA ALA A 30 6.28 -0.16 1.02
C ALA A 30 4.86 0.06 1.58
N GLY A 31 4.24 1.19 1.26
CA GLY A 31 2.88 1.52 1.70
C GLY A 31 1.78 0.63 1.13
N THR A 32 2.04 -0.06 0.02
CA THR A 32 1.05 -0.94 -0.63
C THR A 32 0.84 -2.23 0.18
N LEU A 33 1.91 -2.86 0.66
CA LEU A 33 1.81 -4.12 1.41
C LEU A 33 1.81 -3.97 2.93
N LEU A 34 2.18 -2.80 3.45
CA LEU A 34 2.20 -2.52 4.88
C LEU A 34 0.87 -2.84 5.57
N PRO A 35 -0.31 -2.45 5.05
CA PRO A 35 -1.59 -2.70 5.70
C PRO A 35 -1.90 -4.19 5.82
N TRP A 36 -1.66 -4.95 4.75
CA TRP A 36 -1.82 -6.39 4.75
C TRP A 36 -0.88 -7.07 5.75
N ASN A 37 0.41 -6.71 5.71
CA ASN A 37 1.41 -7.20 6.63
C ASN A 37 1.03 -6.91 8.10
N ALA A 38 0.42 -5.76 8.35
CA ALA A 38 -0.02 -5.38 9.68
C ALA A 38 -1.19 -6.24 10.18
N LEU A 39 -2.16 -6.52 9.30
CA LEU A 39 -3.30 -7.38 9.61
C LEU A 39 -2.89 -8.83 9.88
N ILE A 40 -2.05 -9.43 9.03
CA ILE A 40 -1.61 -10.83 9.23
C ILE A 40 -0.70 -11.00 10.44
N THR A 41 0.10 -9.99 10.76
CA THR A 41 0.96 -10.01 11.95
C THR A 41 0.13 -9.90 13.23
N ALA A 42 -1.08 -9.32 13.17
CA ALA A 42 -2.05 -9.21 14.27
C ALA A 42 -3.04 -10.39 14.35
N VAL A 43 -2.81 -11.48 13.61
CA VAL A 43 -3.68 -12.67 13.65
C VAL A 43 -3.78 -13.28 15.04
N ASP A 44 -2.73 -13.21 15.86
CA ASP A 44 -2.75 -13.63 17.27
C ASP A 44 -3.81 -12.87 18.10
N TYR A 45 -3.94 -11.56 17.87
CA TYR A 45 -4.97 -10.73 18.50
C TYR A 45 -6.37 -11.12 18.02
N PHE A 46 -6.56 -11.33 16.72
CA PHE A 46 -7.86 -11.73 16.19
C PHE A 46 -8.24 -13.16 16.55
N ALA A 47 -7.27 -14.08 16.69
CA ALA A 47 -7.50 -15.44 17.15
C ALA A 47 -7.93 -15.48 18.63
N TYR A 48 -7.35 -14.62 19.47
CA TYR A 48 -7.84 -14.42 20.84
C TYR A 48 -9.27 -13.87 20.87
N LEU A 49 -9.58 -12.94 19.96
CA LEU A 49 -10.90 -12.31 19.90
C LEU A 49 -11.99 -13.22 19.31
N TYR A 50 -11.62 -14.14 18.41
CA TYR A 50 -12.52 -15.06 17.70
C TYR A 50 -12.01 -16.52 17.71
N PRO A 51 -11.95 -17.18 18.89
CA PRO A 51 -11.25 -18.46 19.06
C PRO A 51 -11.84 -19.63 18.26
N SER A 52 -13.14 -19.57 17.91
CA SER A 52 -13.84 -20.62 17.16
C SER A 52 -13.80 -20.42 15.63
N LYS A 53 -13.06 -19.42 15.12
CA LYS A 53 -13.00 -19.08 13.70
C LYS A 53 -11.57 -19.17 13.18
N HIS A 54 -11.39 -19.76 12.00
CA HIS A 54 -10.09 -19.78 11.31
C HIS A 54 -9.80 -18.45 10.62
N VAL A 55 -9.51 -17.41 11.41
CA VAL A 55 -9.36 -16.03 10.95
C VAL A 55 -8.28 -15.87 9.89
N GLU A 56 -7.14 -16.55 10.06
CA GLU A 56 -6.00 -16.52 9.13
C GLU A 56 -6.39 -16.95 7.70
N LYS A 57 -7.19 -18.02 7.57
CA LYS A 57 -7.59 -18.58 6.28
C LYS A 57 -8.59 -17.68 5.60
N VAL A 58 -9.59 -17.21 6.36
CA VAL A 58 -10.63 -16.30 5.84
C VAL A 58 -10.01 -14.99 5.39
N PHE A 59 -9.06 -14.43 6.15
CA PHE A 59 -8.40 -13.18 5.78
C PHE A 59 -7.59 -13.33 4.50
N SER A 60 -6.83 -14.41 4.36
CA SER A 60 -6.05 -14.67 3.15
C SER A 60 -6.93 -14.81 1.91
N VAL A 61 -8.00 -15.60 2.00
CA VAL A 61 -8.93 -15.79 0.87
C VAL A 61 -9.66 -14.48 0.53
N ALA A 62 -10.16 -13.76 1.53
CA ALA A 62 -10.87 -12.50 1.35
C ALA A 62 -9.99 -11.43 0.70
N TYR A 63 -8.73 -11.31 1.14
CA TYR A 63 -7.77 -10.36 0.60
C TYR A 63 -7.37 -10.70 -0.85
N MET A 64 -6.98 -11.96 -1.09
CA MET A 64 -6.49 -12.36 -2.42
C MET A 64 -7.59 -12.31 -3.47
N SER A 65 -8.81 -12.76 -3.13
CA SER A 65 -9.95 -12.71 -4.05
C SER A 65 -10.34 -11.27 -4.40
N SER A 66 -10.35 -10.36 -3.43
CA SER A 66 -10.72 -8.96 -3.67
C SER A 66 -9.63 -8.20 -4.45
N SER A 67 -8.35 -8.46 -4.18
CA SER A 67 -7.23 -7.87 -4.92
C SER A 67 -7.24 -8.32 -6.38
N VAL A 68 -7.39 -9.62 -6.64
CA VAL A 68 -7.48 -10.17 -8.01
C VAL A 68 -8.70 -9.62 -8.75
N LEU A 69 -9.87 -9.54 -8.10
CA LEU A 69 -11.08 -8.97 -8.68
C LEU A 69 -10.82 -7.55 -9.20
N VAL A 70 -10.23 -6.68 -8.36
CA VAL A 70 -9.95 -5.29 -8.75
C VAL A 70 -8.93 -5.22 -9.87
N LEU A 71 -7.87 -6.03 -9.82
CA LEU A 71 -6.87 -6.08 -10.89
C LEU A 71 -7.50 -6.49 -12.23
N VAL A 72 -8.35 -7.52 -12.24
CA VAL A 72 -9.07 -7.96 -13.44
C VAL A 72 -9.97 -6.84 -13.96
N VAL A 73 -10.76 -6.20 -13.10
CA VAL A 73 -11.62 -5.06 -13.49
C VAL A 73 -10.80 -3.92 -14.08
N MET A 74 -9.65 -3.59 -13.49
CA MET A 74 -8.76 -2.54 -13.98
C MET A 74 -8.14 -2.85 -15.35
N LEU A 75 -7.84 -4.13 -15.61
CA LEU A 75 -7.27 -4.59 -16.87
C LEU A 75 -8.34 -4.70 -17.97
N SER A 76 -9.51 -5.23 -17.65
CA SER A 76 -10.61 -5.42 -18.61
C SER A 76 -11.29 -4.10 -18.97
N TRP A 77 -11.38 -3.14 -18.05
CA TRP A 77 -12.10 -1.88 -18.29
C TRP A 77 -11.15 -0.71 -18.61
N SER A 78 -10.51 -0.79 -19.77
CA SER A 78 -9.55 0.21 -20.26
C SER A 78 -10.13 1.64 -20.30
N ASP A 79 -11.42 1.79 -20.61
CA ASP A 79 -12.11 3.09 -20.60
C ASP A 79 -12.22 3.71 -19.20
N TRP A 80 -12.44 2.90 -18.17
CA TRP A 80 -12.51 3.37 -16.79
C TRP A 80 -11.14 3.83 -16.30
N ASN A 81 -10.11 3.07 -16.68
CA ASN A 81 -8.70 3.40 -16.42
C ASN A 81 -8.27 4.72 -17.09
N ARG A 82 -8.80 5.02 -18.29
CA ARG A 82 -8.54 6.27 -19.00
C ARG A 82 -9.24 7.49 -18.38
N ARG A 83 -10.42 7.31 -17.77
CA ARG A 83 -11.18 8.40 -17.14
C ARG A 83 -10.70 8.72 -15.72
N LEU A 84 -10.18 7.74 -14.98
CA LEU A 84 -9.67 7.95 -13.63
C LEU A 84 -8.20 8.39 -13.65
N ASN A 85 -7.96 9.63 -13.24
CA ASN A 85 -6.59 10.12 -13.04
C ASN A 85 -5.83 9.21 -12.07
N PHE A 86 -4.62 8.78 -12.46
CA PHE A 86 -3.72 7.96 -11.64
C PHE A 86 -3.63 8.45 -10.18
N ARG A 87 -3.56 9.78 -10.00
CA ARG A 87 -3.54 10.44 -8.69
C ARG A 87 -4.78 10.17 -7.84
N LEU A 88 -5.97 10.25 -8.44
CA LEU A 88 -7.22 9.98 -7.73
C LEU A 88 -7.27 8.51 -7.32
N ARG A 89 -6.86 7.62 -8.22
CA ARG A 89 -6.84 6.17 -7.97
C ARG A 89 -5.91 5.78 -6.82
N MET A 90 -4.68 6.31 -6.81
CA MET A 90 -3.72 6.09 -5.73
C MET A 90 -4.20 6.69 -4.41
N ASN A 91 -4.63 7.96 -4.39
CA ASN A 91 -5.13 8.61 -3.17
C ASN A 91 -6.35 7.86 -2.60
N PHE A 92 -7.29 7.46 -3.46
CA PHE A 92 -8.47 6.72 -3.04
C PHE A 92 -8.12 5.36 -2.43
N GLY A 93 -7.19 4.62 -3.04
CA GLY A 93 -6.72 3.35 -2.50
C GLY A 93 -5.97 3.51 -1.17
N PHE A 94 -5.12 4.51 -1.01
CA PHE A 94 -4.49 4.78 0.29
C PHE A 94 -5.49 5.22 1.37
N CYS A 95 -6.55 5.96 1.01
CA CYS A 95 -7.64 6.25 1.95
C CYS A 95 -8.35 4.96 2.39
N MET A 96 -8.61 4.03 1.47
CA MET A 96 -9.18 2.72 1.80
C MET A 96 -8.26 1.91 2.74
N PHE A 97 -6.94 1.97 2.54
CA PHE A 97 -5.98 1.34 3.45
C PHE A 97 -6.02 1.92 4.87
N ILE A 98 -6.09 3.26 5.00
CA ILE A 98 -6.22 3.91 6.31
C ILE A 98 -7.51 3.48 6.99
N ILE A 99 -8.64 3.49 6.27
CA ILE A 99 -9.93 3.05 6.81
C ILE A 99 -9.82 1.60 7.29
N SER A 100 -9.25 0.71 6.48
CA SER A 100 -9.07 -0.70 6.84
C SER A 100 -8.22 -0.89 8.11
N LEU A 101 -7.11 -0.17 8.26
CA LEU A 101 -6.26 -0.28 9.45
C LEU A 101 -6.90 0.32 10.71
N MET A 102 -7.74 1.34 10.56
CA MET A 102 -8.41 1.98 11.70
C MET A 102 -9.59 1.17 12.25
N VAL A 103 -10.12 0.21 11.49
CA VAL A 103 -11.23 -0.65 11.96
C VAL A 103 -10.85 -1.43 13.23
N ALA A 104 -9.65 -2.00 13.30
CA ALA A 104 -9.22 -2.78 14.46
C ALA A 104 -9.19 -1.97 15.78
N PRO A 105 -8.51 -0.81 15.87
CA PRO A 105 -8.55 0.01 17.08
C PRO A 105 -9.93 0.61 17.36
N ILE A 106 -10.74 0.91 16.34
CA ILE A 106 -12.11 1.42 16.54
C ILE A 106 -13.01 0.35 17.17
N ILE A 107 -12.95 -0.90 16.69
CA ILE A 107 -13.71 -2.01 17.29
C ILE A 107 -13.30 -2.21 18.74
N ASP A 108 -12.00 -2.21 19.01
CA ASP A 108 -11.45 -2.34 20.35
C ASP A 108 -11.95 -1.19 21.26
N TRP A 109 -11.86 0.06 20.81
CA TRP A 109 -12.32 1.23 21.56
C TRP A 109 -13.84 1.21 21.81
N ALA A 110 -14.65 0.92 20.79
CA ALA A 110 -16.11 0.83 20.88
C ALA A 110 -16.58 -0.31 21.81
N TRP A 111 -15.82 -1.40 21.87
CA TRP A 111 -16.06 -2.48 22.83
C TRP A 111 -15.83 -2.03 24.27
N CYS A 112 -14.81 -1.19 24.50
CA CYS A 112 -14.45 -0.71 25.84
C CYS A 112 -15.50 0.21 26.45
N SER A 113 -16.11 1.07 25.63
CA SER A 113 -17.15 1.98 26.09
C SER A 113 -18.48 1.26 26.37
N SER A 114 -18.71 0.10 25.74
CA SER A 114 -19.99 -0.58 25.76
C SER A 114 -20.07 -1.79 26.72
N CYS A 115 -18.95 -2.39 27.12
CA CYS A 115 -18.96 -3.68 27.83
C CYS A 115 -17.95 -3.76 28.97
N SER A 116 -18.34 -3.28 30.15
CA SER A 116 -17.67 -3.55 31.44
C SER A 116 -17.96 -4.95 32.02
N GLY A 117 -18.30 -5.97 31.21
CA GLY A 117 -18.63 -7.27 31.82
C GLY A 117 -19.15 -8.45 30.99
N SER A 118 -18.99 -8.52 29.66
CA SER A 118 -19.36 -9.74 28.92
C SER A 118 -18.26 -10.15 27.94
N GLY A 119 -17.89 -11.44 28.00
CA GLY A 119 -16.86 -12.04 27.16
C GLY A 119 -17.37 -12.31 25.75
N ALA A 120 -16.48 -12.07 24.78
CA ALA A 120 -16.64 -12.16 23.32
C ALA A 120 -17.39 -10.99 22.64
N PRO A 121 -16.77 -10.31 21.65
CA PRO A 121 -17.47 -9.31 20.85
C PRO A 121 -18.57 -9.95 20.01
N PRO A 122 -19.67 -9.20 19.74
CA PRO A 122 -20.80 -9.71 18.97
C PRO A 122 -20.35 -10.19 17.60
N ASN A 123 -21.07 -11.16 17.03
CA ASN A 123 -20.82 -11.70 15.69
C ASN A 123 -20.68 -10.61 14.60
N GLY A 124 -21.28 -9.43 14.81
CA GLY A 124 -21.12 -8.26 13.95
C GLY A 124 -19.68 -7.73 13.86
N ALA A 125 -18.90 -7.76 14.95
CA ALA A 125 -17.52 -7.26 14.95
C ALA A 125 -16.59 -8.11 14.07
N TYR A 126 -16.81 -9.43 14.06
CA TYR A 126 -16.11 -10.34 13.15
C TYR A 126 -16.41 -9.99 11.69
N SER A 127 -17.69 -9.81 11.36
CA SER A 127 -18.11 -9.42 10.00
C SER A 127 -17.47 -8.09 9.57
N VAL A 128 -17.43 -7.09 10.45
CA VAL A 128 -16.80 -5.80 10.16
C VAL A 128 -15.30 -5.94 9.92
N THR A 129 -14.62 -6.78 10.71
CA THR A 129 -13.18 -7.05 10.54
C THR A 129 -12.90 -7.76 9.21
N VAL A 130 -13.73 -8.74 8.82
CA VAL A 130 -13.58 -9.41 7.51
C VAL A 130 -13.84 -8.42 6.38
N THR A 131 -14.86 -7.57 6.49
CA THR A 131 -15.13 -6.51 5.51
C THR A 131 -13.95 -5.55 5.38
N SER A 132 -13.27 -5.19 6.48
CA SER A 132 -12.09 -4.33 6.40
C SER A 132 -10.94 -5.01 5.64
N VAL A 133 -10.73 -6.32 5.84
CA VAL A 133 -9.74 -7.10 5.08
C VAL A 133 -10.09 -7.15 3.59
N ILE A 134 -11.37 -7.28 3.23
CA ILE A 134 -11.83 -7.18 1.84
C ILE A 134 -11.46 -5.82 1.27
N VAL A 135 -11.79 -4.73 1.98
CA VAL A 135 -11.43 -3.35 1.58
C VAL A 135 -9.93 -3.17 1.44
N CYS A 136 -9.13 -3.78 2.33
CA CYS A 136 -7.67 -3.81 2.21
C CYS A 136 -7.21 -4.46 0.91
N GLY A 137 -7.77 -5.61 0.53
CA GLY A 137 -7.42 -6.28 -0.73
C GLY A 137 -7.90 -5.51 -1.96
N LEU A 138 -9.08 -4.86 -1.90
CA LEU A 138 -9.54 -3.97 -2.98
C LEU A 138 -8.58 -2.79 -3.18
N ALA A 139 -8.13 -2.20 -2.06
CA ALA A 139 -7.16 -1.11 -2.06
C ALA A 139 -5.80 -1.56 -2.60
N ASP A 140 -5.35 -2.76 -2.25
CA ASP A 140 -4.11 -3.36 -2.76
C ASP A 140 -4.16 -3.60 -4.27
N GLY A 141 -5.22 -4.24 -4.77
CA GLY A 141 -5.39 -4.40 -6.22
C GLY A 141 -5.41 -3.05 -6.95
N LEU A 142 -6.06 -2.05 -6.35
CA LEU A 142 -6.13 -0.70 -6.90
C LEU A 142 -4.76 0.00 -6.91
N VAL A 143 -4.10 0.13 -5.76
CA VAL A 143 -2.82 0.85 -5.58
C VAL A 143 -1.67 0.07 -6.20
N GLY A 144 -1.57 -1.23 -5.94
CA GLY A 144 -0.54 -2.11 -6.48
C GLY A 144 -0.63 -2.20 -8.01
N GLY A 145 -1.82 -2.45 -8.55
CA GLY A 145 -2.05 -2.44 -10.00
C GLY A 145 -1.72 -1.09 -10.64
N SER A 146 -2.04 0.01 -9.95
CA SER A 146 -1.68 1.36 -10.40
C SER A 146 -0.18 1.58 -10.45
N LEU A 147 0.47 1.31 -9.33
CA LEU A 147 1.87 1.62 -9.10
C LEU A 147 2.75 0.80 -10.03
N ILE A 148 2.49 -0.50 -10.15
CA ILE A 148 3.19 -1.40 -11.06
C ILE A 148 2.92 -1.00 -12.52
N GLY A 149 1.66 -0.72 -12.88
CA GLY A 149 1.32 -0.27 -14.24
C GLY A 149 1.97 1.06 -14.64
N SER A 150 2.20 1.96 -13.68
CA SER A 150 2.94 3.21 -13.90
C SER A 150 4.45 2.98 -13.94
N ALA A 151 5.01 2.22 -13.00
CA ALA A 151 6.43 1.91 -12.93
C ALA A 151 6.91 1.11 -14.16
N GLY A 152 6.05 0.30 -14.77
CA GLY A 152 6.36 -0.45 -15.99
C GLY A 152 6.58 0.41 -17.24
N LYS A 153 6.17 1.69 -17.22
CA LYS A 153 6.46 2.66 -18.29
C LYS A 153 7.76 3.44 -18.06
N LEU A 154 8.35 3.28 -16.87
CA LEU A 154 9.57 3.95 -16.46
C LEU A 154 10.76 2.98 -16.59
N PRO A 155 12.00 3.50 -16.50
CA PRO A 155 13.20 2.67 -16.43
C PRO A 155 13.10 1.60 -15.32
N LYS A 156 13.74 0.45 -15.56
CA LYS A 156 13.69 -0.75 -14.69
C LYS A 156 14.02 -0.49 -13.22
N GLU A 157 14.81 0.55 -12.94
CA GLU A 157 15.21 0.98 -11.60
C GLU A 157 13.99 1.37 -10.74
N PHE A 158 12.94 1.95 -11.34
CA PHE A 158 11.73 2.31 -10.59
C PHE A 158 10.90 1.08 -10.21
N MET A 159 10.81 0.09 -11.10
CA MET A 159 10.16 -1.18 -10.78
C MET A 159 10.88 -1.90 -9.65
N GLN A 160 12.22 -1.90 -9.71
CA GLN A 160 13.05 -2.42 -8.62
C GLN A 160 12.80 -1.68 -7.31
N ALA A 161 12.70 -0.35 -7.34
CA ALA A 161 12.38 0.45 -6.15
C ALA A 161 11.05 0.03 -5.53
N VAL A 162 9.99 -0.14 -6.34
CA VAL A 162 8.66 -0.58 -5.89
C VAL A 162 8.75 -1.93 -5.18
N PHE A 163 9.33 -2.95 -5.81
CA PHE A 163 9.44 -4.29 -5.22
C PHE A 163 10.34 -4.31 -3.97
N ALA A 164 11.45 -3.56 -3.98
CA ALA A 164 12.30 -3.41 -2.80
C ALA A 164 11.53 -2.77 -1.64
N GLY A 165 10.72 -1.75 -1.93
CA GLY A 165 9.81 -1.12 -0.98
C GLY A 165 8.81 -2.12 -0.40
N THR A 166 8.12 -2.86 -1.28
CA THR A 166 7.17 -3.91 -0.91
C THR A 166 7.80 -4.95 0.02
N ALA A 167 9.00 -5.45 -0.29
CA ALA A 167 9.72 -6.38 0.57
C ALA A 167 10.10 -5.75 1.93
N SER A 168 10.58 -4.50 1.92
CA SER A 168 10.98 -3.78 3.13
C SER A 168 9.81 -3.56 4.10
N SER A 169 8.58 -3.47 3.59
CA SER A 169 7.38 -3.27 4.42
C SER A 169 7.18 -4.41 5.43
N GLY A 170 7.47 -5.65 5.05
CA GLY A 170 7.35 -6.82 5.94
C GLY A 170 8.35 -6.75 7.09
N VAL A 171 9.59 -6.35 6.79
CA VAL A 171 10.64 -6.11 7.81
C VAL A 171 10.22 -4.99 8.75
N LEU A 172 9.77 -3.85 8.20
CA LEU A 172 9.30 -2.69 8.98
C LEU A 172 8.16 -3.07 9.93
N VAL A 173 7.15 -3.78 9.43
CA VAL A 173 5.99 -4.19 10.21
C VAL A 173 6.35 -5.21 11.29
N SER A 174 7.24 -6.15 10.98
CA SER A 174 7.73 -7.13 11.95
C SER A 174 8.53 -6.46 13.06
N MET A 175 9.46 -5.58 12.70
CA MET A 175 10.25 -4.79 13.67
C MET A 175 9.34 -3.92 14.53
N LEU A 176 8.38 -3.23 13.92
CA LEU A 176 7.40 -2.43 14.66
C LEU A 176 6.66 -3.31 15.67
N ARG A 177 6.16 -4.49 15.26
CA ARG A 177 5.44 -5.38 16.17
C ARG A 177 6.31 -5.90 17.32
N ILE A 178 7.57 -6.26 17.04
CA ILE A 178 8.52 -6.70 18.07
C ILE A 178 8.74 -5.58 19.08
N LEU A 179 9.06 -4.37 18.62
CA LEU A 179 9.25 -3.20 19.47
C LEU A 179 8.01 -2.92 20.31
N THR A 180 6.84 -2.92 19.69
CA THR A 180 5.59 -2.63 20.38
C THR A 180 5.24 -3.69 21.44
N LYS A 181 5.54 -4.98 21.21
CA LYS A 181 5.38 -6.04 22.22
C LYS A 181 6.44 -5.99 23.31
N ALA A 182 7.67 -5.56 22.98
CA ALA A 182 8.78 -5.47 23.93
C ALA A 182 8.65 -4.26 24.87
N SER A 183 8.08 -3.14 24.41
CA SER A 183 7.96 -1.90 25.18
C SER A 183 6.87 -1.91 26.26
N LEU A 184 5.98 -2.91 26.29
CA LEU A 184 4.86 -2.97 27.25
C LEU A 184 4.82 -4.30 28.00
N PRO A 185 4.50 -4.29 29.31
CA PRO A 185 4.39 -5.51 30.10
C PRO A 185 3.30 -6.43 29.54
N GLN A 186 3.50 -7.75 29.62
CA GLN A 186 2.61 -8.84 29.15
C GLN A 186 1.30 -8.93 29.97
N THR A 187 0.66 -7.80 30.22
CA THR A 187 -0.66 -7.68 30.83
C THR A 187 -1.68 -7.39 29.72
N PRO A 188 -2.95 -7.80 29.85
CA PRO A 188 -3.97 -7.56 28.83
C PRO A 188 -4.19 -6.07 28.53
N LYS A 189 -3.95 -5.18 29.52
CA LYS A 189 -3.95 -3.73 29.31
C LYS A 189 -2.73 -3.25 28.52
N GLY A 190 -1.54 -3.80 28.78
CA GLY A 190 -0.31 -3.47 28.05
C GLY A 190 -0.33 -3.91 26.58
N LEU A 191 -0.82 -5.12 26.29
CA LEU A 191 -0.96 -5.64 24.92
C LEU A 191 -1.91 -4.79 24.06
N ARG A 192 -2.92 -4.21 24.70
CA ARG A 192 -3.90 -3.34 24.06
C ARG A 192 -3.31 -1.98 23.72
N THR A 193 -2.69 -1.30 24.68
CA THR A 193 -1.96 -0.05 24.45
C THR A 193 -0.90 -0.21 23.37
N SER A 194 -0.19 -1.34 23.39
CA SER A 194 0.77 -1.76 22.36
C SER A 194 0.10 -1.74 20.97
N SER A 195 -0.99 -2.47 20.81
CA SER A 195 -1.71 -2.55 19.52
C SER A 195 -2.20 -1.19 19.01
N HIS A 196 -2.65 -0.28 19.89
CA HIS A 196 -3.02 1.08 19.49
C HIS A 196 -1.84 1.88 18.92
N PHE A 197 -0.68 1.86 19.60
CA PHE A 197 0.53 2.52 19.08
C PHE A 197 0.96 1.93 17.74
N TYR A 198 0.89 0.62 17.59
CA TYR A 198 1.21 -0.08 16.35
C TYR A 198 0.34 0.41 15.17
N PHE A 199 -0.99 0.49 15.36
CA PHE A 199 -1.89 0.96 14.31
C PHE A 199 -1.73 2.47 14.02
N ILE A 200 -1.47 3.30 15.03
CA ILE A 200 -1.20 4.74 14.85
C ILE A 200 0.04 4.95 14.00
N VAL A 201 1.15 4.27 14.33
CA VAL A 201 2.40 4.37 13.55
C VAL A 201 2.17 3.89 12.11
N GLY A 202 1.43 2.79 11.92
CA GLY A 202 1.03 2.32 10.60
C GLY A 202 0.25 3.37 9.80
N THR A 203 -0.72 4.05 10.41
CA THR A 203 -1.49 5.13 9.77
C THR A 203 -0.62 6.33 9.40
N ILE A 204 0.34 6.73 10.26
CA ILE A 204 1.28 7.81 9.95
C ILE A 204 2.10 7.46 8.71
N ILE A 205 2.59 6.22 8.61
CA ILE A 205 3.35 5.77 7.43
C ILE A 205 2.48 5.84 6.16
N LEU A 206 1.20 5.45 6.23
CA LEU A 206 0.28 5.57 5.10
C LEU A 206 -0.02 7.02 4.71
N LEU A 207 -0.17 7.93 5.69
CA LEU A 207 -0.31 9.36 5.41
C LEU A 207 0.93 9.91 4.71
N CYS A 208 2.12 9.51 5.13
CA CYS A 208 3.36 9.83 4.42
C CYS A 208 3.33 9.29 2.97
N CYS A 209 2.82 8.09 2.74
CA CYS A 209 2.65 7.53 1.38
C CYS A 209 1.70 8.38 0.52
N ILE A 210 0.58 8.87 1.09
CA ILE A 210 -0.32 9.80 0.40
C ILE A 210 0.42 11.08 0.02
N LEU A 211 1.14 11.70 0.96
CA LEU A 211 1.92 12.91 0.69
C LEU A 211 2.95 12.68 -0.41
N SER A 212 3.71 11.58 -0.34
CA SER A 212 4.69 11.20 -1.36
C SER A 212 4.05 10.93 -2.72
N CYS A 213 2.87 10.33 -2.78
CA CYS A 213 2.12 10.15 -4.02
C CYS A 213 1.74 11.51 -4.66
N ASN A 214 1.32 12.47 -3.84
CA ASN A 214 0.98 13.81 -4.33
C ASN A 214 2.23 14.59 -4.74
N LEU A 215 3.36 14.39 -4.05
CA LEU A 215 4.65 14.98 -4.40
C LEU A 215 5.21 14.41 -5.71
N LEU A 216 5.02 13.10 -5.96
CA LEU A 216 5.43 12.43 -7.19
C LEU A 216 4.87 13.13 -8.44
N TYR A 217 3.63 13.60 -8.38
CA TYR A 217 2.98 14.29 -9.49
C TYR A 217 3.50 15.72 -9.72
N LYS A 218 4.02 16.38 -8.67
CA LYS A 218 4.66 17.69 -8.79
C LYS A 218 6.12 17.60 -9.27
N LEU A 219 6.71 16.42 -9.33
CA LEU A 219 8.10 16.26 -9.74
C LEU A 219 8.26 16.41 -11.28
N PRO A 220 9.13 17.32 -11.74
CA PRO A 220 9.29 17.63 -13.17
C PRO A 220 9.81 16.43 -13.96
N VAL A 221 10.52 15.49 -13.33
CA VAL A 221 11.00 14.25 -13.99
C VAL A 221 9.85 13.37 -14.48
N MET A 222 8.73 13.32 -13.77
CA MET A 222 7.56 12.52 -14.18
C MET A 222 6.82 13.21 -15.32
N GLN A 223 6.69 14.54 -15.28
CA GLN A 223 6.12 15.34 -16.35
C GLN A 223 6.97 15.28 -17.63
N GLN A 224 8.29 15.28 -17.50
CA GLN A 224 9.21 15.28 -18.63
C GLN A 224 9.31 13.89 -19.28
N HIS A 225 9.21 12.79 -18.53
CA HIS A 225 9.08 11.46 -19.14
C HIS A 225 7.73 11.26 -19.84
N HIS A 226 6.64 11.74 -19.26
CA HIS A 226 5.34 11.72 -19.93
C HIS A 226 5.36 12.53 -21.23
N ARG A 227 6.04 13.69 -21.27
CA ARG A 227 6.23 14.46 -22.51
C ARG A 227 7.13 13.77 -23.53
N LEU A 228 8.29 13.23 -23.11
CA LEU A 228 9.21 12.52 -24.00
C LEU A 228 8.59 11.26 -24.64
N VAL A 229 7.74 10.53 -23.92
CA VAL A 229 7.00 9.38 -24.48
C VAL A 229 5.87 9.83 -25.43
N GLN A 230 5.33 11.04 -25.24
CA GLN A 230 4.27 11.60 -26.07
C GLN A 230 4.81 12.26 -27.35
N ASP A 231 6.05 12.74 -27.32
CA ASP A 231 6.78 13.35 -28.46
C ASP A 231 7.54 12.33 -29.33
N ASP A 232 7.47 11.02 -29.05
CA ASP A 232 8.04 9.96 -29.90
C ASP A 232 6.92 9.18 -30.63
N PRO A 233 6.34 9.74 -31.72
CA PRO A 233 5.30 9.08 -32.50
C PRO A 233 5.80 7.87 -33.31
N LEU A 234 7.09 7.52 -33.25
CA LEU A 234 7.64 6.36 -33.97
C LEU A 234 7.44 5.04 -33.23
N CYS A 235 7.12 5.06 -31.93
CA CYS A 235 6.88 3.84 -31.14
C CYS A 235 5.40 3.41 -31.11
N SER A 236 4.50 4.14 -31.79
CA SER A 236 3.04 3.88 -31.78
C SER A 236 2.53 2.92 -32.86
N ARG A 237 3.40 2.20 -33.58
CA ARG A 237 2.98 1.10 -34.46
C ARG A 237 3.90 -0.10 -34.30
N PRO A 238 3.47 -1.20 -33.67
CA PRO A 238 3.80 -2.50 -34.24
C PRO A 238 3.04 -2.60 -35.57
N LYS A 239 3.75 -2.47 -36.69
CA LYS A 239 3.29 -3.07 -37.94
C LYS A 239 3.55 -4.57 -37.79
N PHE A 240 2.54 -5.31 -37.38
CA PHE A 240 2.24 -6.66 -37.86
C PHE A 240 0.74 -6.87 -37.69
#